data_AF-A0A822APP8-F1
#
_entry.id   AF-A0A822APP8-F1
#
_cell.length_a   1.000
_cell.length_b   1.000
_cell.length_c   1.000
_cell.angle_alpha   90.00
_cell.angle_beta   90.00
_cell.angle_gamma   90.00
#
_symmetry.space_group_name_H-M   'P 1'
#
loop_
_entity.id
_entity.type
_entity.pdbx_description
1 polymer ?
#
loop_
_entity_poly.entity_id
_entity_poly.type
_entity_poly.pdbx_seq_one_letter_code
_entity_poly.pdbx_strand_id
1 'polypeptide(L)'
;MSIESTQINCRTTSAVAQVMIAANGIDPIKGPGFAWLPSRQTVQQGTVVTWQWISPIVTSPLTYKILQVANPYSNQLVTGGFDSGAATAS
;
A
#
# COMPACT_ATOMS: atom_id res chain seq x y z
N MET A 1 42.35 6.95 47.11
CA MET A 1 42.66 7.16 45.68
C MET A 1 41.33 7.07 44.93
N SER A 2 40.75 8.22 44.57
CA SER A 2 39.52 8.30 43.77
C SER A 2 39.90 8.25 42.30
N ILE A 3 39.29 7.32 41.56
CA ILE A 3 39.43 7.25 40.10
C ILE A 3 38.35 8.16 39.54
N GLU A 4 38.70 9.42 39.23
CA GLU A 4 37.78 10.32 38.53
C GLU A 4 37.88 10.08 37.02
N SER A 5 37.04 9.17 36.53
CA SER A 5 36.82 8.99 35.09
C SER A 5 35.87 10.08 34.59
N THR A 6 36.40 11.08 33.87
CA THR A 6 35.60 12.13 33.19
C THR A 6 35.09 11.69 31.81
N GLN A 7 35.34 10.45 31.40
CA GLN A 7 34.88 9.92 30.12
C GLN A 7 33.58 9.14 30.25
N ILE A 8 32.56 9.61 29.52
CA ILE A 8 31.33 8.86 29.27
C ILE A 8 31.53 8.06 27.98
N ASN A 9 31.55 6.73 28.10
CA ASN A 9 31.68 5.85 26.94
C ASN A 9 30.29 5.46 26.43
N CYS A 10 29.78 6.20 25.45
CA CYS A 10 28.49 5.92 24.84
C CYS A 10 28.61 4.88 23.74
N ARG A 11 27.70 3.90 23.72
CA ARG A 11 27.46 3.04 22.54
C ARG A 11 26.11 3.38 21.96
N THR A 12 26.07 3.76 20.70
CA THR A 12 24.81 3.84 19.95
C THR A 12 24.42 2.43 19.50
N THR A 13 23.14 2.09 19.59
CA THR A 13 22.62 0.91 18.91
C THR A 13 22.57 1.17 17.41
N SER A 14 22.84 0.14 16.61
CA SER A 14 22.71 0.22 15.16
C SER A 14 21.30 0.71 14.78
N ALA A 15 21.22 1.49 13.69
CA ALA A 15 19.94 1.93 13.15
C ALA A 15 19.06 0.70 12.86
N VAL A 16 17.81 0.77 13.29
CA VAL A 16 16.82 -0.27 13.02
C VAL A 16 16.61 -0.35 11.52
N ALA A 17 16.69 -1.57 10.96
CA ALA A 17 16.38 -1.79 9.56
C ALA A 17 14.92 -1.39 9.29
N GLN A 18 14.70 -0.64 8.22
CA GLN A 18 13.36 -0.19 7.81
C GLN A 18 13.05 -0.74 6.42
N VAL A 19 11.84 -1.26 6.25
CA VAL A 19 11.33 -1.69 4.94
C VAL A 19 9.98 -1.06 4.68
N MET A 20 9.78 -0.58 3.46
CA MET A 20 8.52 -0.04 2.98
C MET A 20 7.90 -0.98 1.95
N ILE A 21 6.61 -1.28 2.12
CA ILE A 21 5.80 -2.06 1.19
C ILE A 21 4.67 -1.15 0.72
N ALA A 22 4.66 -0.79 -0.57
CA ALA A 22 3.75 0.18 -1.15
C ALA A 22 2.70 -0.45 -2.07
N ALA A 23 1.49 0.12 -2.10
CA ALA A 23 0.37 -0.35 -2.91
C ALA A 23 0.46 0.04 -4.41
N ASN A 24 1.66 0.31 -4.92
CA ASN A 24 1.89 0.77 -6.30
C ASN A 24 2.50 -0.31 -7.22
N GLY A 25 2.41 -1.59 -6.82
CA GLY A 25 2.81 -2.72 -7.66
C GLY A 25 1.85 -2.95 -8.84
N ILE A 26 2.22 -3.85 -9.75
CA ILE A 26 1.45 -4.18 -10.95
C ILE A 26 0.87 -5.59 -10.81
N ASP A 27 -0.45 -5.69 -10.82
CA ASP A 27 -1.15 -6.97 -10.90
C ASP A 27 -1.25 -7.43 -12.37
N PRO A 28 -1.01 -8.72 -12.69
CA PRO A 28 -1.05 -9.21 -14.07
C PRO A 28 -2.42 -9.06 -14.76
N ILE A 29 -3.51 -8.97 -14.00
CA ILE A 29 -4.89 -8.91 -14.52
C ILE A 29 -5.44 -7.49 -14.40
N LYS A 30 -5.21 -6.83 -13.26
CA LYS A 30 -5.81 -5.52 -12.92
C LYS A 30 -4.90 -4.33 -13.24
N GLY A 31 -3.61 -4.55 -13.48
CA GLY A 31 -2.66 -3.51 -13.84
C GLY A 31 -2.04 -2.78 -12.64
N PRO A 32 -1.48 -1.57 -12.85
CA PRO A 32 -0.78 -0.80 -11.82
C PRO A 32 -1.67 -0.38 -10.65
N GLY A 33 -1.13 -0.37 -9.43
CA GLY A 33 -1.84 0.02 -8.20
C GLY A 33 -2.68 -1.08 -7.57
N PHE A 34 -2.67 -2.29 -8.14
CA PHE A 34 -3.45 -3.43 -7.65
C PHE A 34 -2.58 -4.53 -7.00
N ALA A 35 -1.29 -4.27 -6.79
CA ALA A 35 -0.38 -5.19 -6.11
C ALA A 35 0.56 -4.47 -5.14
N TRP A 36 1.14 -5.21 -4.20
CA TRP A 36 2.16 -4.72 -3.27
C TRP A 36 3.55 -4.76 -3.91
N LEU A 37 4.36 -3.74 -3.61
CA LEU A 37 5.76 -3.64 -4.03
C LEU A 37 6.66 -3.31 -2.82
N PRO A 38 7.67 -4.15 -2.50
CA PRO A 38 7.93 -5.46 -3.10
C PRO A 38 6.82 -6.47 -2.76
N SER A 39 6.56 -7.41 -3.67
CA SER A 39 5.55 -8.46 -3.47
C SER A 39 6.01 -9.57 -2.51
N ARG A 40 7.31 -9.64 -2.25
CA ARG A 40 7.94 -10.50 -1.24
C ARG A 40 9.06 -9.74 -0.56
N GLN A 41 9.10 -9.80 0.76
CA GLN A 41 10.16 -9.19 1.56
C GLN A 41 10.59 -10.13 2.67
N THR A 42 11.89 -10.43 2.73
CA THR A 42 12.49 -11.08 3.90
C THR A 42 12.81 -10.02 4.94
N VAL A 43 12.37 -10.23 6.18
CA VAL A 43 12.59 -9.32 7.30
C VAL A 43 13.39 -10.02 8.40
N GLN A 44 14.33 -9.29 9.01
CA GLN A 44 15.08 -9.77 10.17
C GLN A 44 14.40 -9.31 11.46
N GLN A 45 14.60 -10.02 12.56
CA GLN A 45 14.07 -9.61 13.85
C GLN A 45 14.51 -8.18 14.21
N GLY A 46 13.56 -7.38 14.69
CA GLY A 46 13.77 -5.97 15.00
C GLY A 46 13.60 -5.01 13.82
N THR A 47 13.33 -5.51 12.60
CA THR A 47 13.02 -4.67 11.43
C THR A 47 11.66 -3.97 11.59
N VAL A 48 11.58 -2.69 11.24
CA VAL A 48 10.31 -1.95 11.13
C VAL A 48 9.78 -2.07 9.71
N VAL A 49 8.53 -2.50 9.57
CA VAL A 49 7.86 -2.63 8.26
C VAL A 49 6.74 -1.59 8.18
N THR A 50 6.80 -0.76 7.14
CA THR A 50 5.80 0.29 6.85
C THR A 50 4.98 -0.12 5.64
N TRP A 51 3.67 -0.29 5.82
CA TRP A 51 2.74 -0.43 4.70
C TRP A 51 2.24 0.93 4.24
N GLN A 52 2.48 1.25 2.98
CA GLN A 52 2.07 2.50 2.38
C GLN A 52 0.96 2.28 1.37
N TRP A 53 -0.23 2.74 1.72
CA TRP A 53 -1.35 2.85 0.79
C TRP A 53 -1.13 4.10 -0.07
N ILE A 54 -0.56 3.91 -1.26
CA ILE A 54 -0.43 4.99 -2.24
C ILE A 54 -1.68 4.97 -3.09
N SER A 55 -2.51 6.00 -3.01
CA SER A 55 -3.50 6.22 -4.07
C SER A 55 -2.70 6.46 -5.34
N PRO A 56 -2.88 5.69 -6.43
CA PRO A 56 -2.28 6.04 -7.70
C PRO A 56 -2.63 7.50 -7.97
N ILE A 57 -1.61 8.31 -8.30
CA ILE A 57 -1.84 9.66 -8.80
C ILE A 57 -2.81 9.47 -9.96
N VAL A 58 -3.98 10.08 -9.84
CA VAL A 58 -5.06 9.99 -10.80
C VAL A 58 -4.61 10.77 -12.04
N THR A 59 -3.71 10.19 -12.83
CA THR A 59 -3.18 10.80 -14.07
C THR A 59 -4.19 10.74 -15.21
N SER A 60 -5.26 9.96 -15.04
CA SER A 60 -6.44 9.96 -15.92
C SER A 60 -7.68 10.33 -15.11
N PRO A 61 -8.58 11.17 -15.62
CA PRO A 61 -9.83 11.47 -14.94
C PRO A 61 -10.56 10.16 -14.65
N LEU A 62 -10.79 9.88 -13.35
CA LEU A 62 -11.58 8.72 -12.96
C LEU A 62 -12.98 8.92 -13.51
N THR A 63 -13.41 7.98 -14.33
CA THR A 63 -14.80 7.90 -14.78
C THR A 63 -15.54 6.90 -13.91
N TYR A 64 -16.75 7.24 -13.54
CA TYR A 64 -17.57 6.43 -12.65
C TYR A 64 -18.89 6.09 -13.33
N LYS A 65 -19.40 4.90 -13.04
CA LYS A 65 -20.79 4.52 -13.29
C LYS A 65 -21.33 3.72 -12.11
N ILE A 66 -22.64 3.67 -11.99
CA ILE A 66 -23.34 2.94 -10.94
C ILE A 66 -23.94 1.68 -11.58
N LEU A 67 -23.63 0.53 -10.98
CA LEU A 67 -24.17 -0.77 -11.37
C LEU A 67 -24.89 -1.42 -10.19
N GLN A 68 -26.02 -2.05 -10.47
CA GLN A 68 -26.63 -2.99 -9.54
C GLN A 68 -25.89 -4.32 -9.58
N VAL A 69 -25.35 -4.72 -8.44
CA VAL A 69 -24.59 -5.97 -8.26
C VAL A 69 -25.36 -6.94 -7.36
N ALA A 70 -25.09 -8.24 -7.51
CA ALA A 70 -25.82 -9.28 -6.79
C ALA A 70 -25.54 -9.27 -5.27
N ASN A 71 -24.35 -8.85 -4.86
CA ASN A 71 -23.92 -8.74 -3.48
C ASN A 71 -22.72 -7.78 -3.35
N PRO A 72 -22.35 -7.35 -2.12
CA PRO A 72 -21.27 -6.38 -1.90
C PRO A 72 -19.87 -6.82 -2.33
N TYR A 73 -19.67 -8.10 -2.68
CA TYR A 73 -18.39 -8.64 -3.11
C TYR A 73 -18.31 -8.87 -4.62
N SER A 74 -19.40 -8.62 -5.36
CA SER A 74 -19.47 -8.76 -6.80
C SER A 74 -19.19 -7.43 -7.50
N ASN A 75 -18.44 -7.47 -8.59
CA ASN A 75 -18.26 -6.36 -9.52
C ASN A 75 -19.02 -6.56 -10.84
N GLN A 76 -19.87 -7.59 -10.92
CA GLN A 76 -20.63 -7.93 -12.13
C GLN A 76 -22.04 -7.34 -12.07
N LEU A 77 -22.46 -6.74 -13.19
CA LEU A 77 -23.83 -6.26 -13.37
C LEU A 77 -24.81 -7.45 -13.29
N VAL A 78 -25.86 -7.29 -12.49
CA VAL A 78 -26.99 -8.24 -12.47
C VAL A 78 -27.74 -8.17 -13.79
N THR A 79 -28.08 -9.32 -14.38
CA THR A 79 -28.90 -9.39 -15.59
C THR A 79 -30.23 -8.65 -15.40
N GLY A 80 -30.48 -7.61 -16.20
CA GLY A 80 -31.67 -6.75 -16.07
C GLY A 80 -31.62 -5.76 -14.89
N GLY A 81 -30.50 -5.67 -14.18
CA GLY A 81 -30.29 -4.71 -13.10
C GLY A 81 -29.98 -3.30 -13.61
N PHE A 82 -29.98 -2.33 -12.69
CA PHE A 82 -29.66 -0.94 -13.00
C PHE A 82 -28.21 -0.77 -13.51
N ASP A 83 -28.06 -0.03 -14.61
CA ASP A 83 -26.78 0.48 -15.13
C ASP A 83 -26.98 1.96 -15.46
N SER A 84 -26.17 2.85 -14.87
CA SER A 84 -26.26 4.28 -15.12
C SER A 84 -25.75 4.71 -16.51
N GLY A 85 -25.26 3.77 -17.33
CA GLY A 85 -24.80 4.02 -18.69
C GLY A 85 -23.28 4.13 -18.81
N ALA A 86 -22.81 4.98 -19.73
CA ALA A 86 -21.38 5.20 -19.93
C ALA A 86 -20.74 5.82 -18.68
N ALA A 87 -19.54 5.37 -18.32
CA ALA A 87 -18.81 5.95 -17.22
C ALA A 87 -18.37 7.39 -17.56
N THR A 88 -18.74 8.35 -16.71
CA THR A 88 -18.43 9.76 -16.90
C THR A 88 -17.47 10.25 -15.82
N ALA A 89 -16.60 11.19 -16.17
CA ALA A 89 -15.76 11.88 -15.19
C ALA A 89 -16.64 12.76 -14.28
N SER A 90 -16.24 12.90 -13.02
CA SER A 90 -16.81 13.88 -12.08
C SER A 90 -16.39 15.30 -12.41
#